data_AF-A0A8H7BNF6-F1
#
_entry.id   AF-A0A8H7BNF6-F1
#
_cell.length_a   1.000
_cell.length_b   1.000
_cell.length_c   1.000
_cell.angle_alpha   90.00
_cell.angle_beta   90.00
_cell.angle_gamma   90.00
#
_symmetry.space_group_name_H-M   'P 1'
#
loop_
_entity.id
_entity.type
_entity.pdbx_description
1 polymer ?
#
loop_
_entity_poly.entity_id
_entity_poly.type
_entity_poly.pdbx_seq_one_letter_code
_entity_poly.pdbx_strand_id
1 'polypeptide(L)'
;MLRFARSKNVNIVQVKELLSKLPELKKGDALFMFNNHTKPPIEKLTPEILVNIAFMLDVPSILAFSLTSKHFSILISNDLLFRRLLQRDYNITFKHPDETWAHLYQLLRTRAVVICSHLAGLPDEPTEAKRTIYRAAVKAPSVCDVCKTETASYMNMNPTCESEGDTTNGSCFELTFKIVCRTCMDKPDRSDERLFPLQLEMESGSLVCFQCTPSEPRKLGDDRNEKIKVEAILEKLKAEEKEGDLDRRRKAEHQLYVQELRREDMSLKHYLVEKQWGRTWMLFRTREGSPLPGRISNHKLARANGTLDPNIRLPMDKYRPSPETHADIVSEKLWSYLEKAYGVQGRAYSEDDLQTPEYTRLRIYMDDFKNSISAYP
;
A
#
# COMPACT_ATOMS: atom_id res chain seq x y z
N MET A 1 15.35 30.87 -10.31
CA MET A 1 14.48 30.55 -11.46
C MET A 1 13.52 29.43 -11.06
N LEU A 2 12.44 29.73 -10.33
CA LEU A 2 11.40 28.76 -9.95
C LEU A 2 10.03 29.43 -10.11
N ARG A 3 9.30 28.98 -11.13
CA ARG A 3 7.88 29.27 -11.35
C ARG A 3 7.09 28.48 -10.30
N PHE A 4 6.32 29.17 -9.45
CA PHE A 4 5.23 28.53 -8.71
C PHE A 4 3.91 28.81 -9.42
N ALA A 5 3.25 27.73 -9.80
CA ALA A 5 1.92 27.71 -10.38
C ALA A 5 0.88 28.19 -9.36
N ARG A 6 -0.14 28.82 -9.91
CA ARG A 6 -1.25 29.54 -9.26
C ARG A 6 -1.95 28.71 -8.17
N SER A 7 -1.96 29.23 -6.96
CA SER A 7 -3.05 28.97 -6.00
C SER A 7 -4.29 29.76 -6.45
N LYS A 8 -5.43 29.08 -6.57
CA LYS A 8 -6.73 29.72 -6.77
C LYS A 8 -7.09 30.44 -5.47
N ASN A 9 -6.94 31.77 -5.46
CA ASN A 9 -7.46 32.64 -4.39
C ASN A 9 -8.97 32.43 -4.27
N VAL A 10 -9.40 31.70 -3.24
CA VAL A 10 -10.80 31.71 -2.82
C VAL A 10 -11.01 33.00 -2.04
N ASN A 11 -11.64 33.97 -2.70
CA ASN A 11 -11.97 35.27 -2.12
C ASN A 11 -13.05 35.06 -1.04
N ILE A 12 -12.99 35.80 0.08
CA ILE A 12 -14.03 35.85 1.14
C ILE A 12 -15.45 36.02 0.55
N VAL A 13 -15.58 36.64 -0.63
CA VAL A 13 -16.82 36.75 -1.40
C VAL A 13 -17.39 35.38 -1.82
N GLN A 14 -16.55 34.42 -2.21
CA GLN A 14 -16.99 33.07 -2.62
C GLN A 14 -17.50 32.23 -1.45
N VAL A 15 -16.99 32.46 -0.23
CA VAL A 15 -17.53 31.81 0.99
C VAL A 15 -18.93 32.34 1.29
N LYS A 16 -19.17 33.65 1.13
CA LYS A 16 -20.51 34.23 1.24
C LYS A 16 -21.47 33.66 0.18
N GLU A 17 -20.98 33.43 -1.04
CA GLU A 17 -21.77 32.85 -2.13
C GLU A 17 -22.09 31.36 -1.90
N LEU A 18 -21.14 30.57 -1.38
CA LEU A 18 -21.37 29.17 -0.97
C LEU A 18 -22.39 29.07 0.17
N LEU A 19 -22.33 29.98 1.14
CA LEU A 19 -23.32 30.05 2.24
C LEU A 19 -24.71 30.45 1.74
N SER A 20 -24.80 31.22 0.64
CA SER A 20 -26.09 31.58 0.02
C SER A 20 -26.76 30.46 -0.79
N LYS A 21 -26.06 29.36 -1.04
CA LYS A 21 -26.54 28.20 -1.83
C LYS A 21 -27.00 27.01 -0.97
N LEU A 22 -26.99 27.14 0.36
CA LEU A 22 -27.58 26.15 1.27
C LEU A 22 -29.12 26.20 1.18
N PRO A 23 -29.82 25.06 1.03
CA PRO A 23 -31.26 25.04 0.81
C PRO A 23 -32.01 25.63 2.02
N GLU A 24 -32.96 26.52 1.69
CA GLU A 24 -33.78 27.25 2.64
C GLU A 24 -34.55 26.32 3.59
N LEU A 25 -34.18 26.33 4.86
CA LEU A 25 -35.06 25.88 5.94
C LEU A 25 -36.27 26.83 5.97
N LYS A 26 -37.43 26.25 5.65
CA LYS A 26 -38.70 26.91 5.34
C LYS A 26 -39.07 28.03 6.31
N LYS A 27 -39.39 29.19 5.72
CA LYS A 27 -40.12 30.30 6.32
C LYS A 27 -41.55 29.86 6.67
N GLY A 28 -41.86 29.87 7.95
CA GLY A 28 -43.20 29.94 8.51
C GLY A 28 -43.10 30.71 9.82
N ASP A 29 -43.83 31.82 9.89
CA ASP A 29 -44.04 32.70 11.06
C ASP A 29 -42.99 33.80 11.30
N ALA A 30 -43.18 34.87 10.53
CA ALA A 30 -42.74 36.21 10.87
C ALA A 30 -43.69 36.83 11.89
N LEU A 31 -43.27 36.98 13.15
CA LEU A 31 -43.49 38.17 13.99
C LEU A 31 -42.82 38.00 15.36
N PHE A 32 -41.50 38.20 15.45
CA PHE A 32 -40.88 38.52 16.73
C PHE A 32 -39.79 39.56 16.52
N MET A 33 -40.04 40.72 17.13
CA MET A 33 -39.13 41.79 17.53
C MET A 33 -37.67 41.67 17.09
N PHE A 34 -37.19 42.70 16.40
CA PHE A 34 -35.77 43.01 16.28
C PHE A 34 -35.15 43.21 17.66
N ASN A 35 -34.77 42.11 18.30
CA ASN A 35 -33.84 42.10 19.41
C ASN A 35 -32.43 42.17 18.81
N ASN A 36 -31.76 43.31 18.98
CA ASN A 36 -30.37 43.59 18.61
C ASN A 36 -29.33 42.78 19.41
N HIS A 37 -29.68 41.57 19.84
CA HIS A 37 -28.82 40.66 20.63
C HIS A 37 -28.70 39.25 20.02
N THR A 38 -29.19 39.03 18.80
CA THR A 38 -29.01 37.74 18.15
C THR A 38 -27.62 37.66 17.51
N LYS A 39 -26.77 36.77 18.03
CA LYS A 39 -25.42 36.50 17.49
C LYS A 39 -25.48 36.28 15.96
N PRO A 40 -24.47 36.74 15.19
CA PRO A 40 -24.35 36.49 13.76
C PRO A 40 -24.66 35.03 13.40
N PRO A 41 -25.25 34.74 12.22
CA PRO A 41 -25.60 33.36 11.84
C PRO A 41 -24.44 32.38 11.93
N ILE A 42 -23.22 32.84 11.63
CA ILE A 42 -22.00 32.04 11.67
C ILE A 42 -21.51 31.75 13.10
N GLU A 43 -21.83 32.60 14.09
CA GLU A 43 -21.52 32.35 15.51
C GLU A 43 -22.47 31.32 16.16
N LYS A 44 -23.51 30.88 15.43
CA LYS A 44 -24.40 29.79 15.87
C LYS A 44 -23.91 28.42 15.39
N LEU A 45 -22.89 28.38 14.52
CA LEU A 45 -22.34 27.12 14.02
C LEU A 45 -21.54 26.41 15.11
N THR A 46 -21.51 25.08 15.04
CA THR A 46 -20.72 24.29 15.97
C THR A 46 -19.23 24.41 15.67
N PRO A 47 -18.34 24.19 16.66
CA PRO A 47 -16.89 24.22 16.45
C PRO A 47 -16.43 23.30 15.31
N GLU A 48 -17.07 22.14 15.12
CA GLU A 48 -16.74 21.20 14.05
C GLU A 48 -17.00 21.78 12.67
N ILE A 49 -18.15 22.46 12.48
CA ILE A 49 -18.47 23.14 11.22
C ILE A 49 -17.49 24.28 10.98
N LEU A 50 -17.15 25.05 12.01
CA LEU A 50 -16.19 26.14 11.91
C LEU A 50 -14.79 25.64 11.52
N VAL A 51 -14.34 24.51 12.07
CA VAL A 51 -13.08 23.85 11.68
C VAL A 51 -13.12 23.36 10.22
N ASN A 52 -14.25 22.80 9.77
CA ASN A 52 -14.41 22.37 8.37
C ASN A 52 -14.38 23.57 7.41
N ILE A 53 -15.00 24.70 7.78
CA ILE A 53 -14.92 25.95 7.01
C ILE A 53 -13.48 26.45 6.99
N ALA A 54 -12.81 26.51 8.15
CA ALA A 54 -11.43 26.99 8.27
C ALA A 54 -10.44 26.12 7.47
N PHE A 55 -10.68 24.82 7.37
CA PHE A 55 -9.87 23.90 6.55
C PHE A 55 -9.90 24.25 5.05
N MET A 56 -10.92 24.94 4.57
CA MET A 56 -11.01 25.39 3.18
C MET A 56 -10.26 26.71 2.92
N LEU A 57 -9.75 27.35 3.96
CA LEU A 57 -9.07 28.64 3.90
C LEU A 57 -7.54 28.47 3.89
N ASP A 58 -6.84 29.53 3.49
CA ASP A 58 -5.40 29.66 3.71
C ASP A 58 -5.10 30.18 5.12
N VAL A 59 -3.88 29.98 5.60
CA VAL A 59 -3.49 30.33 6.98
C VAL A 59 -3.70 31.82 7.31
N PRO A 60 -3.36 32.79 6.43
CA PRO A 60 -3.68 34.19 6.67
C PRO A 60 -5.18 34.44 6.89
N SER A 61 -6.06 33.80 6.10
CA SER A 61 -7.51 33.95 6.27
C SER A 61 -8.02 33.25 7.53
N ILE A 62 -7.44 32.12 7.93
CA ILE A 62 -7.76 31.46 9.21
C ILE A 62 -7.42 32.38 10.38
N LEU A 63 -6.26 33.03 10.34
CA LEU A 63 -5.84 33.97 11.37
C LEU A 63 -6.80 35.18 11.41
N ALA A 64 -7.08 35.80 10.27
CA ALA A 64 -8.03 36.90 10.18
C ALA A 64 -9.41 36.49 10.72
N PHE A 65 -9.90 35.31 10.35
CA PHE A 65 -11.16 34.76 10.82
C PHE A 65 -11.17 34.59 12.35
N SER A 66 -10.10 34.02 12.92
CA SER A 66 -9.96 33.82 14.36
C SER A 66 -9.93 35.13 15.17
N LEU A 67 -9.46 36.23 14.55
CA LEU A 67 -9.38 37.55 15.16
C LEU A 67 -10.70 38.34 15.09
N THR A 68 -11.68 37.89 14.31
CA THR A 68 -12.96 38.61 14.17
C THR A 68 -13.85 38.55 15.41
N SER A 69 -13.76 37.49 16.23
CA SER A 69 -14.55 37.32 17.45
C SER A 69 -13.88 36.32 18.39
N LYS A 70 -14.07 36.50 19.71
CA LYS A 70 -13.57 35.57 20.73
C LYS A 70 -14.07 34.14 20.48
N HIS A 71 -15.27 33.99 19.90
CA HIS A 71 -15.83 32.69 19.56
C HIS A 71 -14.97 31.91 18.53
N PHE A 72 -14.35 32.61 17.57
CA PHE A 72 -13.52 31.99 16.53
C PHE A 72 -12.06 31.79 16.93
N SER A 73 -11.63 32.34 18.08
CA SER A 73 -10.28 32.14 18.61
C SER A 73 -9.93 30.66 18.83
N ILE A 74 -10.94 29.79 19.01
CA ILE A 74 -10.76 28.34 19.10
C ILE A 74 -10.11 27.72 17.85
N LEU A 75 -10.22 28.37 16.68
CA LEU A 75 -9.68 27.84 15.43
C LEU A 75 -8.15 27.79 15.44
N ILE A 76 -7.48 28.80 16.00
CA ILE A 76 -6.01 28.84 16.05
C ILE A 76 -5.41 27.91 17.11
N SER A 77 -6.19 27.52 18.12
CA SER A 77 -5.77 26.54 19.12
C SER A 77 -6.19 25.11 18.77
N ASN A 78 -6.94 24.91 17.67
CA ASN A 78 -7.43 23.61 17.27
C ASN A 78 -6.34 22.79 16.57
N ASP A 79 -5.74 21.84 17.29
CA ASP A 79 -4.66 20.99 16.78
C ASP A 79 -5.09 20.09 15.60
N LEU A 80 -6.37 19.67 15.54
CA LEU A 80 -6.91 18.88 14.44
C LEU A 80 -7.01 19.67 13.13
N LEU A 81 -7.28 20.98 13.21
CA LEU A 81 -7.24 21.86 12.04
C LEU A 81 -5.84 21.84 11.42
N PHE A 82 -4.80 22.05 12.23
CA PHE A 82 -3.42 22.05 11.74
C PHE A 82 -2.95 20.69 11.24
N ARG A 83 -3.40 19.59 11.85
CA ARG A 83 -3.17 18.24 11.31
C ARG A 83 -3.70 18.13 9.88
N ARG A 84 -4.93 18.57 9.64
CA ARG A 84 -5.54 18.53 8.29
C ARG A 84 -4.83 19.48 7.33
N LEU A 85 -4.43 20.67 7.77
CA LEU A 85 -3.65 21.60 6.95
C LEU A 85 -2.28 21.02 6.56
N LEU A 86 -1.58 20.34 7.48
CA LEU A 86 -0.33 19.64 7.17
C LEU A 86 -0.51 18.54 6.13
N GLN A 87 -1.58 17.75 6.27
CA GLN A 87 -1.92 16.72 5.29
C GLN A 87 -2.24 17.34 3.92
N ARG A 88 -3.01 18.43 3.88
CA ARG A 88 -3.40 19.11 2.63
C ARG A 88 -2.22 19.79 1.94
N ASP A 89 -1.42 20.54 2.69
CA ASP A 89 -0.40 21.43 2.14
C ASP A 89 0.95 20.74 1.92
N TYR A 90 1.27 19.75 2.76
CA TYR A 90 2.58 19.08 2.76
C TYR A 90 2.49 17.56 2.63
N ASN A 91 1.29 16.98 2.62
CA ASN A 91 1.08 15.52 2.68
C ASN A 91 1.84 14.88 3.84
N ILE A 92 1.72 15.45 5.05
CA ILE A 92 2.30 14.92 6.28
C ILE A 92 1.21 14.49 7.24
N THR A 93 1.29 13.25 7.70
CA THR A 93 0.30 12.59 8.58
C THR A 93 0.91 12.10 9.90
N PHE A 94 2.18 12.40 10.15
CA PHE A 94 2.94 11.98 11.31
C PHE A 94 3.66 13.17 11.96
N LYS A 95 3.94 13.06 13.26
CA LYS A 95 4.70 14.04 14.04
C LYS A 95 5.32 13.39 15.27
N HIS A 96 6.26 14.08 15.91
CA HIS A 96 6.77 13.73 17.22
C HIS A 96 5.68 13.87 18.29
N PRO A 97 5.63 12.99 19.32
CA PRO A 97 4.65 13.08 20.41
C PRO A 97 4.64 14.45 21.09
N ASP A 98 5.82 14.98 21.40
CA ASP A 98 6.00 16.26 22.11
C ASP A 98 5.80 17.52 21.26
N GLU A 99 5.52 17.37 19.96
CA GLU A 99 5.32 18.48 19.04
C GLU A 99 3.82 18.72 18.78
N THR A 100 3.36 19.95 18.67
CA THR A 100 1.98 20.25 18.24
C THR A 100 1.91 20.33 16.72
N TRP A 101 0.75 20.03 16.11
CA TRP A 101 0.60 20.16 14.66
C TRP A 101 0.75 21.62 14.21
N ALA A 102 0.31 22.57 15.03
CA ALA A 102 0.48 24.00 14.77
C ALA A 102 1.95 24.43 14.71
N HIS A 103 2.77 23.95 15.65
CA HIS A 103 4.21 24.22 15.66
C HIS A 103 4.90 23.61 14.43
N LEU A 104 4.60 22.34 14.13
CA LEU A 104 5.16 21.66 12.96
C LEU A 104 4.78 22.36 11.64
N TYR A 105 3.53 22.80 11.51
CA TYR A 105 3.08 23.58 10.35
C TYR A 105 3.91 24.86 10.20
N GLN A 106 4.18 25.56 11.30
CA GLN A 106 4.99 26.78 11.29
C GLN A 106 6.44 26.51 10.87
N LEU A 107 7.06 25.43 11.36
CA LEU A 107 8.42 25.03 10.98
C LEU A 107 8.52 24.71 9.48
N LEU A 108 7.55 23.99 8.93
CA LEU A 108 7.51 23.66 7.50
C LEU A 108 7.24 24.88 6.63
N ARG A 109 6.31 25.75 7.04
CA ARG A 109 6.00 27.00 6.34
C ARG A 109 7.22 27.93 6.26
N THR A 110 8.00 28.00 7.34
CA THR A 110 9.24 28.80 7.40
C THR A 110 10.44 28.08 6.77
N ARG A 111 10.28 26.83 6.32
CA ARG A 111 11.36 25.96 5.82
C ARG A 111 12.50 25.77 6.82
N ALA A 112 12.20 25.88 8.11
CA ALA A 112 13.14 25.59 9.18
C ALA A 112 13.46 24.08 9.26
N VAL A 113 12.54 23.25 8.76
CA VAL A 113 12.70 21.80 8.64
C VAL A 113 12.29 21.32 7.25
N VAL A 114 12.87 20.20 6.82
CA VAL A 114 12.54 19.54 5.56
C VAL A 114 12.12 18.10 5.89
N ILE A 115 10.84 17.80 5.68
CA ILE A 115 10.25 16.48 5.96
C ILE A 115 9.80 15.83 4.64
N CYS A 116 10.11 14.55 4.48
CA CYS A 116 9.72 13.75 3.33
C CYS A 116 8.22 13.46 3.35
N SER A 117 7.48 14.13 2.46
CA SER A 117 6.04 13.92 2.28
C SER A 117 5.69 12.50 1.82
N HIS A 118 6.58 11.83 1.07
CA HIS A 118 6.35 10.45 0.62
C HIS A 118 6.25 9.48 1.80
N LEU A 119 6.90 9.77 2.93
CA LEU A 119 6.86 8.91 4.11
C LEU A 119 5.45 8.81 4.69
N ALA A 120 4.59 9.82 4.48
CA ALA A 120 3.20 9.78 4.89
C ALA A 120 2.41 8.67 4.18
N GLY A 121 2.81 8.31 2.96
CA GLY A 121 2.19 7.25 2.17
C GLY A 121 2.48 5.84 2.70
N LEU A 122 3.53 5.64 3.52
CA LEU A 122 3.79 4.32 4.10
C LEU A 122 2.78 3.97 5.20
N PRO A 123 2.31 2.71 5.24
CA PRO A 123 1.47 2.24 6.33
C PRO A 123 2.31 2.15 7.61
N ASP A 124 1.67 2.34 8.76
CA ASP A 124 2.35 2.19 10.06
C ASP A 124 2.75 0.74 10.34
N GLU A 125 2.16 -0.22 9.64
CA GLU A 125 2.49 -1.63 9.73
C GLU A 125 2.89 -2.18 8.35
N PRO A 126 4.14 -2.65 8.19
CA PRO A 126 4.56 -3.31 6.96
C PRO A 126 3.71 -4.56 6.72
N THR A 127 3.35 -4.82 5.46
CA THR A 127 2.63 -6.04 5.10
C THR A 127 3.46 -7.29 5.35
N GLU A 128 2.81 -8.42 5.56
CA GLU A 128 3.51 -9.68 5.84
C GLU A 128 4.41 -10.12 4.68
N ALA A 129 4.02 -9.83 3.44
CA ALA A 129 4.88 -10.03 2.28
C ALA A 129 6.18 -9.22 2.38
N LYS A 130 6.13 -7.94 2.78
CA LYS A 130 7.35 -7.12 2.98
C LYS A 130 8.25 -7.69 4.07
N ARG A 131 7.67 -8.18 5.17
CA ARG A 131 8.42 -8.85 6.24
C ARG A 131 9.08 -10.14 5.74
N THR A 132 8.35 -10.95 4.98
CA THR A 132 8.85 -12.18 4.36
C THR A 132 10.03 -11.90 3.44
N ILE A 133 9.91 -10.90 2.55
CA ILE A 133 10.97 -10.47 1.64
C ILE A 133 12.20 -10.00 2.42
N TYR A 134 11.99 -9.13 3.41
CA TYR A 134 13.07 -8.60 4.24
C TYR A 134 13.82 -9.72 4.97
N ARG A 135 13.10 -10.62 5.65
CA ARG A 135 13.70 -11.77 6.37
C ARG A 135 14.50 -12.67 5.44
N ALA A 136 13.99 -12.95 4.24
CA ALA A 136 14.68 -13.76 3.25
C ALA A 136 15.99 -13.08 2.80
N ALA A 137 15.93 -11.79 2.49
CA ALA A 137 17.06 -11.02 1.99
C ALA A 137 18.13 -10.75 3.07
N VAL A 138 17.76 -10.69 4.36
CA VAL A 138 18.72 -10.63 5.48
C VAL A 138 19.45 -11.97 5.67
N LYS A 139 18.78 -13.11 5.44
CA LYS A 139 19.38 -14.43 5.59
C LYS A 139 20.33 -14.79 4.46
N ALA A 140 20.01 -14.38 3.23
CA ALA A 140 20.81 -14.68 2.06
C ALA A 140 20.73 -13.55 1.02
N PRO A 141 21.84 -13.23 0.32
CA PRO A 141 21.82 -12.31 -0.80
C PRO A 141 20.77 -12.74 -1.82
N SER A 142 19.87 -11.83 -2.15
CA SER A 142 18.83 -12.08 -3.13
C SER A 142 19.20 -11.43 -4.46
N VAL A 143 18.88 -12.09 -5.57
CA VAL A 143 19.18 -11.56 -6.91
C VAL A 143 18.15 -10.49 -7.28
N CYS A 144 18.60 -9.46 -8.00
CA CYS A 144 17.76 -8.38 -8.50
C CYS A 144 16.62 -8.91 -9.38
N ASP A 145 15.40 -8.49 -9.09
CA ASP A 145 14.21 -8.90 -9.84
C ASP A 145 14.12 -8.32 -11.25
N VAL A 146 14.94 -7.32 -11.56
CA VAL A 146 14.96 -6.63 -12.85
C VAL A 146 16.01 -7.22 -13.78
N CYS A 147 17.29 -7.22 -13.39
CA CYS A 147 18.35 -7.73 -14.26
C CYS A 147 18.60 -9.23 -14.11
N LYS A 148 18.18 -9.85 -12.99
CA LYS A 148 18.43 -11.27 -12.68
C LYS A 148 19.92 -11.66 -12.62
N THR A 149 20.83 -10.70 -12.56
CA THR A 149 22.30 -10.93 -12.56
C THR A 149 22.98 -10.41 -11.30
N GLU A 150 22.65 -9.20 -10.86
CA GLU A 150 23.29 -8.56 -9.70
C GLU A 150 22.53 -8.83 -8.40
N THR A 151 23.22 -8.72 -7.27
CA THR A 151 22.60 -8.73 -5.93
C THR A 151 21.67 -7.53 -5.76
N ALA A 152 20.47 -7.76 -5.25
CA ALA A 152 19.54 -6.70 -4.92
C ALA A 152 20.04 -5.88 -3.72
N SER A 153 19.97 -4.55 -3.83
CA SER A 153 20.41 -3.60 -2.82
C SER A 153 19.23 -2.88 -2.15
N TYR A 154 18.12 -2.75 -2.88
CA TYR A 154 16.96 -1.99 -2.46
C TYR A 154 15.69 -2.84 -2.51
N MET A 155 14.85 -2.69 -1.50
CA MET A 155 13.51 -3.26 -1.44
C MET A 155 12.49 -2.13 -1.47
N ASN A 156 11.53 -2.20 -2.39
CA ASN A 156 10.45 -1.22 -2.43
C ASN A 156 9.68 -1.24 -1.10
N MET A 157 9.35 -0.07 -0.55
CA MET A 157 8.54 0.06 0.67
C MET A 157 7.15 0.63 0.43
N ASN A 158 6.86 1.19 -0.74
CA ASN A 158 5.58 1.81 -0.98
C ASN A 158 4.42 0.80 -0.96
N PRO A 159 3.30 1.17 -0.33
CA PRO A 159 2.04 0.45 -0.51
C PRO A 159 1.43 0.93 -1.81
N THR A 160 1.48 0.12 -2.86
CA THR A 160 0.71 0.47 -4.06
C THR A 160 0.02 -0.76 -4.63
N CYS A 161 -1.27 -0.55 -4.84
CA CYS A 161 -2.25 -1.42 -5.45
C CYS A 161 -2.70 -2.62 -4.60
N GLU A 162 -3.34 -2.34 -3.45
CA GLU A 162 -4.29 -3.29 -2.80
C GLU A 162 -5.76 -2.91 -3.08
N SER A 163 -6.02 -1.79 -3.77
CA SER A 163 -7.38 -1.36 -4.12
C SER A 163 -7.81 -1.99 -5.45
N GLU A 164 -8.78 -2.90 -5.39
CA GLU A 164 -9.42 -3.66 -6.48
C GLU A 164 -10.11 -2.81 -7.58
N GLY A 165 -9.88 -1.49 -7.66
CA GLY A 165 -10.78 -0.57 -8.37
C GLY A 165 -10.23 0.18 -9.58
N ASP A 166 -8.93 0.16 -9.87
CA ASP A 166 -8.39 0.99 -10.96
C ASP A 166 -7.31 0.24 -11.77
N THR A 167 -7.76 -0.79 -12.48
CA THR A 167 -6.98 -1.67 -13.36
C THR A 167 -6.91 -1.17 -14.80
N THR A 168 -7.11 0.13 -15.06
CA THR A 168 -6.98 0.64 -16.42
C THR A 168 -5.54 0.59 -16.94
N ASN A 169 -4.54 0.54 -16.04
CA ASN A 169 -3.14 0.26 -16.38
C ASN A 169 -2.53 -0.73 -15.37
N GLY A 170 -2.56 -2.03 -15.68
CA GLY A 170 -2.10 -3.14 -14.82
C GLY A 170 -0.60 -3.18 -14.45
N SER A 171 0.15 -2.07 -14.55
CA SER A 171 1.60 -2.00 -14.27
C SER A 171 1.96 -1.83 -12.80
N CYS A 172 1.02 -1.37 -11.97
CA CYS A 172 1.29 -1.07 -10.57
C CYS A 172 1.48 -2.33 -9.68
N PHE A 173 0.77 -3.41 -10.00
CA PHE A 173 0.68 -4.61 -9.15
C PHE A 173 1.97 -5.45 -9.16
N GLU A 174 2.59 -5.63 -10.34
CA GLU A 174 3.80 -6.46 -10.47
C GLU A 174 5.03 -5.87 -9.77
N LEU A 175 5.02 -4.57 -9.50
CA LEU A 175 6.17 -3.83 -8.99
C LEU A 175 6.23 -3.84 -7.45
N THR A 176 5.14 -4.16 -6.75
CA THR A 176 5.03 -3.99 -5.29
C THR A 176 6.03 -4.82 -4.49
N PHE A 177 6.37 -6.03 -4.91
CA PHE A 177 7.25 -6.94 -4.16
C PHE A 177 8.68 -7.03 -4.71
N LYS A 178 9.07 -6.17 -5.67
CA LYS A 178 10.39 -6.26 -6.30
C LYS A 178 11.50 -5.79 -5.38
N ILE A 179 12.61 -6.52 -5.46
CA ILE A 179 13.92 -6.12 -4.95
C ILE A 179 14.84 -5.83 -6.12
N VAL A 180 15.66 -4.79 -6.02
CA VAL A 180 16.37 -4.21 -7.16
C VAL A 180 17.81 -3.86 -6.79
N CYS A 181 18.74 -4.10 -7.72
CA CYS A 181 20.13 -3.69 -7.55
C CYS A 181 20.28 -2.19 -7.79
N ARG A 182 21.39 -1.63 -7.31
CA ARG A 182 21.73 -0.20 -7.50
C ARG A 182 21.76 0.19 -8.98
N THR A 183 22.43 -0.58 -9.82
CA THR A 183 22.51 -0.33 -11.27
C THR A 183 21.15 -0.26 -11.95
N CYS A 184 20.18 -1.07 -11.51
CA CYS A 184 18.82 -1.04 -12.06
C CYS A 184 17.98 0.13 -11.51
N MET A 185 18.27 0.61 -10.30
CA MET A 185 17.63 1.80 -9.72
C MET A 185 18.09 3.09 -10.39
N ASP A 186 19.37 3.18 -10.75
CA ASP A 186 19.98 4.41 -11.27
C ASP A 186 19.69 4.65 -12.77
N LYS A 187 19.04 3.70 -13.48
CA LYS A 187 18.75 3.82 -14.91
C LYS A 187 17.72 4.93 -15.16
N PRO A 188 18.09 6.03 -15.85
CA PRO A 188 17.22 7.19 -16.08
C PRO A 188 16.13 6.93 -17.13
N ASP A 189 16.30 5.89 -17.95
CA ASP A 189 15.49 5.60 -19.15
C ASP A 189 14.15 4.92 -18.87
N ARG A 190 13.76 4.80 -17.59
CA ARG A 190 12.40 4.38 -17.20
C ARG A 190 11.54 5.61 -16.95
N SER A 191 11.33 6.40 -18.00
CA SER A 191 10.54 7.64 -17.96
C SER A 191 9.07 7.43 -17.55
N ASP A 192 8.54 6.20 -17.58
CA ASP A 192 7.17 5.88 -17.14
C ASP A 192 7.11 5.13 -15.79
N GLU A 193 8.24 4.68 -15.25
CA GLU A 193 8.32 3.91 -14.00
C GLU A 193 9.46 4.42 -13.14
N ARG A 194 9.30 5.60 -12.52
CA ARG A 194 10.09 5.87 -11.30
C ARG A 194 9.69 4.81 -10.30
N LEU A 195 10.51 3.75 -10.20
CA LEU A 195 10.40 2.63 -9.26
C LEU A 195 10.31 3.19 -7.84
N PHE A 196 9.07 3.49 -7.43
CA PHE A 196 8.59 3.88 -6.10
C PHE A 196 9.44 4.86 -5.27
N PRO A 197 8.84 5.94 -4.73
CA PRO A 197 9.58 6.99 -4.01
C PRO A 197 10.44 6.53 -2.84
N LEU A 198 10.14 5.38 -2.23
CA LEU A 198 10.67 4.92 -0.96
C LEU A 198 11.17 3.50 -1.08
N GLN A 199 12.43 3.34 -0.72
CA GLN A 199 13.13 2.06 -0.73
C GLN A 199 13.76 1.82 0.63
N LEU A 200 13.86 0.56 1.01
CA LEU A 200 14.70 0.10 2.10
C LEU A 200 16.02 -0.37 1.51
N GLU A 201 17.13 0.25 1.90
CA GLU A 201 18.45 -0.24 1.57
C GLU A 201 18.77 -1.44 2.46
N MET A 202 18.98 -2.60 1.84
CA MET A 202 19.09 -3.87 2.56
C MET A 202 20.39 -3.97 3.37
N GLU A 203 21.47 -3.36 2.89
CA GLU A 203 22.78 -3.38 3.55
C GLU A 203 22.80 -2.50 4.82
N SER A 204 22.32 -1.26 4.72
CA SER A 204 22.32 -0.33 5.85
C SER A 204 21.08 -0.46 6.74
N GLY A 205 20.01 -1.09 6.24
CA GLY A 205 18.70 -1.11 6.88
C GLY A 205 18.03 0.27 6.95
N SER A 206 18.48 1.23 6.14
CA SER A 206 17.97 2.61 6.13
C SER A 206 16.85 2.78 5.11
N LEU A 207 15.83 3.55 5.46
CA LEU A 207 14.85 4.02 4.48
C LEU A 207 15.42 5.19 3.70
N VAL A 208 15.31 5.13 2.38
CA VAL A 208 15.79 6.15 1.46
C VAL A 208 14.67 6.58 0.52
N CYS A 209 14.66 7.88 0.19
CA CYS A 209 13.71 8.46 -0.74
C CYS A 209 14.41 8.94 -2.01
N PHE A 210 13.98 8.40 -3.15
CA PHE A 210 14.51 8.76 -4.47
C PHE A 210 13.77 9.93 -5.14
N GLN A 211 12.69 10.44 -4.51
CA GLN A 211 11.90 11.55 -5.07
C GLN A 211 12.13 12.89 -4.37
N CYS A 212 12.67 12.91 -3.15
CA CYS A 212 12.95 14.16 -2.42
C CYS A 212 14.06 15.00 -3.07
N THR A 213 15.04 14.35 -3.68
CA THR A 213 16.24 14.97 -4.24
C THR A 213 16.53 14.35 -5.61
N PRO A 214 16.55 15.13 -6.70
CA PRO A 214 16.74 14.58 -8.06
C PRO A 214 18.13 13.99 -8.33
N SER A 215 19.14 14.41 -7.57
CA SER A 215 20.55 14.05 -7.81
C SER A 215 20.99 12.80 -7.06
N GLU A 216 20.47 12.59 -5.84
CA GLU A 216 20.90 11.52 -4.95
C GLU A 216 19.73 11.04 -4.06
N PRO A 217 19.68 9.76 -3.68
CA PRO A 217 18.68 9.27 -2.74
C PRO A 217 18.86 9.92 -1.36
N ARG A 218 17.79 10.53 -0.84
CA ARG A 218 17.79 11.13 0.51
C ARG A 218 17.53 10.06 1.56
N LYS A 219 18.47 9.85 2.48
CA LYS A 219 18.23 9.04 3.68
C LYS A 219 17.14 9.68 4.55
N LEU A 220 16.22 8.86 5.05
CA LEU A 220 15.13 9.30 5.92
C LEU A 220 15.45 9.04 7.39
N GLY A 221 14.89 9.88 8.26
CA GLY A 221 15.06 9.76 9.71
C GLY A 221 16.07 10.75 10.32
N ASP A 222 16.56 11.72 9.54
CA ASP A 222 17.40 12.81 10.04
C ASP A 222 16.58 13.81 10.87
N ASP A 223 15.34 14.08 10.45
CA ASP A 223 14.39 14.89 11.24
C ASP A 223 13.72 14.04 12.33
N ARG A 224 13.50 14.62 13.51
CA ARG A 224 12.87 13.92 14.65
C ARG A 224 11.49 13.35 14.35
N ASN A 225 10.70 14.01 13.50
CA ASN A 225 9.36 13.56 13.11
C ASN A 225 9.46 12.37 12.16
N GLU A 226 10.38 12.42 11.19
CA GLU A 226 10.67 11.29 10.31
C GLU A 226 11.19 10.10 11.10
N LYS A 227 12.14 10.35 12.01
CA LYS A 227 12.80 9.32 12.82
C LYS A 227 11.81 8.42 13.53
N ILE A 228 10.81 8.99 14.20
CA ILE A 228 9.79 8.19 14.89
C ILE A 228 9.01 7.30 13.93
N LYS A 229 8.59 7.83 12.79
CA LYS A 229 7.84 7.02 11.81
C LYS A 229 8.73 5.94 11.19
N VAL A 230 9.97 6.28 10.85
CA VAL A 230 10.96 5.34 10.31
C VAL A 230 11.26 4.22 11.31
N GLU A 231 11.54 4.57 12.56
CA GLU A 231 11.82 3.60 13.63
C GLU A 231 10.64 2.67 13.87
N ALA A 232 9.41 3.20 13.96
CA ALA A 232 8.22 2.37 14.13
C ALA A 232 8.01 1.36 12.98
N ILE A 233 8.28 1.78 11.73
CA ILE A 233 8.19 0.90 10.56
C ILE A 233 9.29 -0.16 10.59
N LEU A 234 10.54 0.23 10.86
CA LEU A 234 11.69 -0.67 10.87
C LEU A 234 11.64 -1.66 12.03
N GLU A 235 11.17 -1.25 13.20
CA GLU A 235 10.96 -2.12 14.37
C GLU A 235 9.99 -3.25 14.01
N LYS A 236 8.83 -2.90 13.44
CA LYS A 236 7.83 -3.90 13.01
C LYS A 236 8.32 -4.78 11.86
N LEU A 237 9.17 -4.26 10.98
CA LEU A 237 9.75 -5.04 9.88
C LEU A 237 10.78 -6.05 10.40
N LYS A 238 11.58 -5.65 11.39
CA LYS A 238 12.64 -6.46 12.02
C LYS A 238 12.12 -7.39 13.11
N ALA A 239 10.88 -7.20 13.55
CA ALA A 239 10.26 -8.04 14.57
C ALA A 239 10.33 -9.52 14.19
N GLU A 240 10.96 -10.31 15.07
CA GLU A 240 10.97 -11.74 14.97
C GLU A 240 9.56 -12.29 15.21
N GLU A 241 9.18 -13.31 14.44
CA GLU A 241 7.91 -14.00 14.70
C GLU A 241 8.07 -14.85 15.96
N LYS A 242 7.19 -14.60 16.93
CA LYS A 242 7.12 -15.44 18.12
C LYS A 242 6.53 -16.80 17.72
N GLU A 243 7.01 -17.88 18.32
CA GLU A 243 6.53 -19.24 18.00
C GLU A 243 5.00 -19.37 18.15
N GLY A 244 4.40 -18.67 19.12
CA GLY A 244 2.94 -18.64 19.29
C GLY A 244 2.19 -18.00 18.12
N ASP A 245 2.79 -17.00 17.46
CA ASP A 245 2.21 -16.34 16.29
C ASP A 245 2.35 -17.22 15.04
N LEU A 246 3.51 -17.87 14.88
CA LEU A 246 3.71 -18.89 13.84
C LEU A 246 2.69 -20.02 13.94
N ASP A 247 2.43 -20.49 15.16
CA ASP A 247 1.44 -21.55 15.39
C ASP A 247 0.01 -21.15 15.05
N ARG A 248 -0.36 -19.90 15.33
CA ARG A 248 -1.66 -19.35 14.92
C ARG A 248 -1.75 -19.26 13.40
N ARG A 249 -0.68 -18.80 12.74
CA ARG A 249 -0.59 -18.72 11.28
C ARG A 249 -0.71 -20.10 10.63
N ARG A 250 0.06 -21.10 11.08
CA ARG A 250 -0.01 -22.49 10.58
C ARG A 250 -1.43 -23.05 10.70
N LYS A 251 -2.12 -22.82 11.82
CA LYS A 251 -3.51 -23.26 12.00
C LYS A 251 -4.46 -22.58 11.02
N ALA A 252 -4.33 -21.26 10.84
CA ALA A 252 -5.15 -20.51 9.89
C ALA A 252 -4.91 -20.96 8.43
N GLU A 253 -3.65 -21.12 8.03
CA GLU A 253 -3.29 -21.57 6.69
C GLU A 253 -3.69 -23.04 6.44
N HIS A 254 -3.60 -23.89 7.46
CA HIS A 254 -4.12 -25.25 7.38
C HIS A 254 -5.65 -25.27 7.19
N GLN A 255 -6.39 -24.44 7.92
CA GLN A 255 -7.83 -24.31 7.73
C GLN A 255 -8.20 -23.80 6.34
N LEU A 256 -7.47 -22.81 5.83
CA LEU A 256 -7.64 -22.29 4.47
C LEU A 256 -7.42 -23.38 3.43
N TYR A 257 -6.35 -24.17 3.56
CA TYR A 257 -6.10 -25.33 2.68
C TYR A 257 -7.20 -26.40 2.77
N VAL A 258 -7.75 -26.66 3.96
CA VAL A 258 -8.87 -27.61 4.10
C VAL A 258 -10.13 -27.08 3.40
N GLN A 259 -10.35 -25.76 3.40
CA GLN A 259 -11.46 -25.14 2.65
C GLN A 259 -11.26 -25.28 1.14
N GLU A 260 -10.05 -25.01 0.65
CA GLU A 260 -9.63 -25.23 -0.75
C GLU A 260 -9.96 -26.67 -1.21
N LEU A 261 -9.63 -27.67 -0.41
CA LEU A 261 -9.89 -29.07 -0.76
C LEU A 261 -11.38 -29.45 -0.79
N ARG A 262 -12.20 -28.86 0.10
CA ARG A 262 -13.56 -29.37 0.39
C ARG A 262 -14.70 -28.59 -0.26
N ARG A 263 -14.53 -27.31 -0.60
CA ARG A 263 -15.66 -26.41 -0.87
C ARG A 263 -15.41 -25.41 -2.00
N GLU A 264 -14.48 -25.71 -2.89
CA GLU A 264 -14.20 -24.80 -4.01
C GLU A 264 -15.33 -24.81 -5.03
N ASP A 265 -15.73 -23.62 -5.44
CA ASP A 265 -16.49 -23.44 -6.67
C ASP A 265 -15.52 -23.47 -7.86
N MET A 266 -15.55 -24.55 -8.64
CA MET A 266 -14.68 -24.73 -9.81
C MET A 266 -14.96 -23.75 -10.95
N SER A 267 -16.06 -22.99 -10.87
CA SER A 267 -16.32 -21.88 -11.80
C SER A 267 -15.45 -20.66 -11.53
N LEU A 268 -14.85 -20.55 -10.34
CA LEU A 268 -13.91 -19.48 -10.04
C LEU A 268 -12.63 -19.62 -10.85
N LYS A 269 -11.92 -18.49 -10.96
CA LYS A 269 -10.62 -18.42 -11.60
C LYS A 269 -9.57 -19.13 -10.74
N HIS A 270 -8.67 -19.86 -11.39
CA HIS A 270 -7.55 -20.52 -10.74
C HIS A 270 -6.21 -19.92 -11.18
N TYR A 271 -5.24 -20.05 -10.30
CA TYR A 271 -3.89 -19.55 -10.44
C TYR A 271 -2.89 -20.70 -10.30
N LEU A 272 -1.72 -20.49 -10.89
CA LEU A 272 -0.61 -21.43 -10.83
C LEU A 272 0.37 -21.01 -9.74
N VAL A 273 0.74 -21.96 -8.89
CA VAL A 273 1.77 -21.80 -7.86
C VAL A 273 2.91 -22.75 -8.16
N GLU A 274 4.15 -22.25 -8.18
CA GLU A 274 5.33 -23.08 -8.40
C GLU A 274 5.41 -24.24 -7.38
N LYS A 275 5.61 -25.47 -7.88
CA LYS A 275 5.44 -26.72 -7.11
C LYS A 275 6.35 -26.81 -5.90
N GLN A 276 7.63 -26.47 -6.06
CA GLN A 276 8.59 -26.61 -4.97
C GLN A 276 8.27 -25.63 -3.84
N TRP A 277 7.86 -24.41 -4.17
CA TRP A 277 7.35 -23.45 -3.21
C TRP A 277 6.08 -23.96 -2.52
N GLY A 278 5.11 -24.48 -3.27
CA GLY A 278 3.88 -25.09 -2.74
C GLY A 278 4.19 -26.20 -1.74
N ARG A 279 5.17 -27.07 -2.03
CA ARG A 279 5.64 -28.10 -1.11
C ARG A 279 6.22 -27.52 0.19
N THR A 280 7.03 -26.47 0.12
CA THR A 280 7.54 -25.80 1.33
C THR A 280 6.41 -25.23 2.17
N TRP A 281 5.43 -24.60 1.55
CA TRP A 281 4.24 -24.09 2.23
C TRP A 281 3.42 -25.20 2.90
N MET A 282 3.25 -26.34 2.22
CA MET A 282 2.58 -27.53 2.75
C MET A 282 3.27 -28.07 4.01
N LEU A 283 4.60 -28.16 4.01
CA LEU A 283 5.37 -28.61 5.17
C LEU A 283 5.34 -27.62 6.33
N PHE A 284 5.33 -26.32 6.03
CA PHE A 284 5.22 -25.27 7.04
C PHE A 284 3.89 -25.35 7.80
N ARG A 285 2.76 -25.44 7.07
CA ARG A 285 1.42 -25.50 7.70
C ARG A 285 1.18 -26.79 8.52
N THR A 286 1.86 -27.89 8.20
CA THR A 286 1.75 -29.17 8.94
C THR A 286 2.77 -29.33 10.07
N ARG A 287 3.68 -28.36 10.27
CA ARG A 287 4.84 -28.47 11.19
C ARG A 287 5.84 -29.57 10.83
N GLU A 288 5.72 -30.17 9.65
CA GLU A 288 6.63 -31.21 9.17
C GLU A 288 7.94 -30.62 8.61
N GLY A 289 7.96 -29.32 8.31
CA GLY A 289 9.16 -28.62 7.88
C GLY A 289 9.25 -27.19 8.40
N SER A 290 10.46 -26.85 8.87
CA SER A 290 10.94 -25.49 9.12
C SER A 290 11.98 -25.20 8.05
N PRO A 291 11.71 -24.29 7.11
CA PRO A 291 11.42 -22.91 7.48
C PRO A 291 10.10 -22.35 6.93
N LEU A 292 9.69 -21.19 7.46
CA LEU A 292 8.68 -20.31 6.86
C LEU A 292 8.98 -20.11 5.36
N PRO A 293 8.00 -20.28 4.46
CA PRO A 293 8.21 -20.07 3.04
C PRO A 293 8.66 -18.63 2.75
N GLY A 294 9.55 -18.49 1.76
CA GLY A 294 9.88 -17.19 1.18
C GLY A 294 8.80 -16.73 0.19
N ARG A 295 9.17 -15.83 -0.72
CA ARG A 295 8.28 -15.39 -1.81
C ARG A 295 7.92 -16.54 -2.75
N ILE A 296 6.72 -16.47 -3.32
CA ILE A 296 6.26 -17.42 -4.34
C ILE A 296 7.17 -17.34 -5.57
N SER A 297 7.80 -18.45 -5.94
CA SER A 297 8.85 -18.46 -6.98
C SER A 297 8.34 -18.65 -8.42
N ASN A 298 7.22 -17.99 -8.76
CA ASN A 298 6.54 -18.15 -10.05
C ASN A 298 7.37 -17.76 -11.29
N HIS A 299 8.43 -16.98 -11.14
CA HIS A 299 9.38 -16.72 -12.22
C HIS A 299 9.97 -18.01 -12.81
N LYS A 300 10.00 -19.13 -12.06
CA LYS A 300 10.44 -20.44 -12.56
C LYS A 300 9.45 -21.11 -13.51
N LEU A 301 8.20 -20.65 -13.53
CA LEU A 301 7.18 -21.09 -14.50
C LEU A 301 7.28 -20.30 -15.81
N ALA A 302 8.09 -19.25 -15.82
CA ALA A 302 8.24 -18.34 -16.96
C ALA A 302 9.36 -18.79 -17.90
N ARG A 303 9.19 -18.49 -19.18
CA ARG A 303 10.28 -18.37 -20.15
C ARG A 303 11.10 -17.10 -19.90
N ALA A 304 12.24 -16.97 -20.58
CA ALA A 304 13.09 -15.79 -20.51
C ALA A 304 12.39 -14.47 -20.90
N ASN A 305 11.34 -14.53 -21.72
CA ASN A 305 10.53 -13.38 -22.12
C ASN A 305 9.43 -13.00 -21.10
N GLY A 306 9.31 -13.71 -19.97
CA GLY A 306 8.31 -13.47 -18.94
C GLY A 306 6.91 -14.06 -19.22
N THR A 307 6.74 -14.76 -20.34
CA THR A 307 5.51 -15.54 -20.62
C THR A 307 5.57 -16.90 -19.93
N LEU A 308 4.40 -17.49 -19.62
CA LEU A 308 4.33 -18.85 -19.07
C LEU A 308 4.96 -19.85 -20.04
N ASP A 309 5.74 -20.80 -19.53
CA ASP A 309 6.27 -21.89 -20.35
C ASP A 309 5.18 -22.93 -20.64
N PRO A 310 4.77 -23.16 -21.91
CA PRO A 310 3.74 -24.14 -22.24
C PRO A 310 4.20 -25.58 -22.00
N ASN A 311 5.49 -25.83 -21.76
CA ASN A 311 6.02 -27.15 -21.50
C ASN A 311 5.90 -27.59 -20.03
N ILE A 312 5.46 -26.71 -19.13
CA ILE A 312 5.22 -27.08 -17.73
C ILE A 312 4.17 -28.19 -17.63
N ARG A 313 4.20 -28.92 -16.53
CA ARG A 313 3.23 -29.98 -16.24
C ARG A 313 2.36 -29.54 -15.07
N LEU A 314 1.06 -29.69 -15.22
CA LEU A 314 0.07 -29.38 -14.21
C LEU A 314 -0.58 -30.68 -13.71
N PRO A 315 -1.11 -30.70 -12.47
CA PRO A 315 -1.93 -31.81 -12.01
C PRO A 315 -3.20 -31.90 -12.85
N MET A 316 -3.66 -33.11 -13.13
CA MET A 316 -4.94 -33.38 -13.81
C MET A 316 -6.06 -33.77 -12.82
N ASP A 317 -5.70 -34.02 -11.56
CA ASP A 317 -6.60 -34.50 -10.52
C ASP A 317 -6.33 -33.70 -9.24
N LYS A 318 -7.39 -33.13 -8.67
CA LYS A 318 -7.32 -32.30 -7.48
C LYS A 318 -6.89 -33.06 -6.23
N TYR A 319 -7.32 -34.31 -6.09
CA TYR A 319 -7.14 -35.10 -4.87
C TYR A 319 -5.93 -36.03 -4.96
N ARG A 320 -5.42 -36.29 -6.17
CA ARG A 320 -4.25 -37.13 -6.37
C ARG A 320 -2.94 -36.33 -6.32
N PRO A 321 -2.00 -36.71 -5.43
CA PRO A 321 -0.66 -36.14 -5.46
C PRO A 321 0.02 -36.35 -6.81
N SER A 322 0.51 -35.27 -7.41
CA SER A 322 1.22 -35.30 -8.69
C SER A 322 2.64 -34.76 -8.48
N PRO A 323 3.62 -35.61 -8.13
CA PRO A 323 4.99 -35.15 -7.82
C PRO A 323 5.78 -34.70 -9.06
N GLU A 324 5.38 -35.17 -10.25
CA GLU A 324 6.02 -34.90 -11.54
C GLU A 324 5.61 -33.54 -12.16
N THR A 325 4.87 -32.71 -11.42
CA THR A 325 4.35 -31.42 -11.91
C THR A 325 5.28 -30.27 -11.57
N HIS A 326 5.21 -29.21 -12.37
CA HIS A 326 6.01 -27.99 -12.17
C HIS A 326 5.24 -26.92 -11.38
N ALA A 327 3.91 -27.00 -11.39
CA ALA A 327 3.05 -26.12 -10.62
C ALA A 327 1.90 -26.91 -9.98
N ASP A 328 1.32 -26.32 -8.93
CA ASP A 328 0.02 -26.66 -8.38
C ASP A 328 -1.02 -25.64 -8.88
N ILE A 329 -2.27 -26.09 -8.98
CA ILE A 329 -3.42 -25.24 -9.31
C ILE A 329 -4.11 -24.90 -8.00
N VAL A 330 -4.31 -23.60 -7.75
CA VAL A 330 -5.01 -23.09 -6.57
C VAL A 330 -6.11 -22.13 -6.99
N SER A 331 -7.12 -22.00 -6.15
CA SER A 331 -8.20 -21.03 -6.35
C SER A 331 -7.73 -19.59 -6.25
N GLU A 332 -8.54 -18.67 -6.79
CA GLU A 332 -8.38 -17.24 -6.61
C GLU A 332 -8.36 -16.80 -5.12
N LYS A 333 -9.15 -17.46 -4.26
CA LYS A 333 -9.20 -17.12 -2.83
C LYS A 333 -7.91 -17.47 -2.13
N LEU A 334 -7.40 -18.69 -2.35
CA LEU A 334 -6.11 -19.11 -1.79
C LEU A 334 -4.98 -18.28 -2.41
N TRP A 335 -4.98 -18.06 -3.71
CA TRP A 335 -4.01 -17.20 -4.38
C TRP A 335 -3.93 -15.80 -3.75
N SER A 336 -5.07 -15.13 -3.60
CA SER A 336 -5.15 -13.78 -3.01
C SER A 336 -4.54 -13.72 -1.61
N TYR A 337 -4.78 -14.76 -0.80
CA TYR A 337 -4.15 -14.88 0.51
C TYR A 337 -2.64 -15.07 0.41
N LEU A 338 -2.18 -16.04 -0.41
CA LEU A 338 -0.75 -16.38 -0.52
C LEU A 338 0.05 -15.21 -1.08
N GLU A 339 -0.47 -14.52 -2.09
CA GLU A 339 0.15 -13.32 -2.66
C GLU A 339 0.29 -12.21 -1.61
N LYS A 340 -0.77 -11.95 -0.83
CA LYS A 340 -0.74 -10.95 0.24
C LYS A 340 0.22 -11.32 1.37
N ALA A 341 0.30 -12.60 1.72
CA ALA A 341 1.08 -13.08 2.86
C ALA A 341 2.57 -13.25 2.53
N TYR A 342 2.90 -13.72 1.32
CA TYR A 342 4.26 -14.10 0.95
C TYR A 342 4.86 -13.24 -0.16
N GLY A 343 4.03 -12.56 -0.95
CA GLY A 343 4.45 -11.85 -2.15
C GLY A 343 4.88 -12.81 -3.28
N VAL A 344 4.88 -12.30 -4.50
CA VAL A 344 5.22 -13.08 -5.70
C VAL A 344 6.55 -12.60 -6.28
N GLN A 345 7.39 -13.55 -6.69
CA GLN A 345 8.56 -13.29 -7.53
C GLN A 345 8.27 -13.75 -8.95
N GLY A 346 8.15 -12.78 -9.87
CA GLY A 346 7.64 -13.01 -11.23
C GLY A 346 6.20 -12.52 -11.34
N ARG A 347 5.47 -13.05 -12.32
CA ARG A 347 4.07 -12.71 -12.60
C ARG A 347 3.12 -13.76 -12.02
N ALA A 348 1.91 -13.34 -11.65
CA ALA A 348 0.80 -14.24 -11.36
C ALA A 348 0.29 -14.86 -12.67
N TYR A 349 0.30 -16.19 -12.76
CA TYR A 349 -0.23 -16.90 -13.93
C TYR A 349 -1.57 -17.52 -13.59
N SER A 350 -2.53 -17.33 -14.47
CA SER A 350 -3.91 -17.76 -14.29
C SER A 350 -4.46 -18.43 -15.55
N GLU A 351 -5.69 -18.91 -15.47
CA GLU A 351 -6.41 -19.48 -16.62
C GLU A 351 -6.47 -18.53 -17.84
N ASP A 352 -6.51 -17.23 -17.62
CA ASP A 352 -6.54 -16.23 -18.69
C ASP A 352 -5.22 -16.19 -19.49
N ASP A 353 -4.12 -16.64 -18.89
CA ASP A 353 -2.82 -16.72 -19.56
C ASP A 353 -2.71 -17.96 -20.47
N LEU A 354 -3.70 -18.87 -20.44
CA LEU A 354 -3.71 -20.12 -21.20
C LEU A 354 -4.51 -20.02 -22.51
N GLN A 355 -4.95 -18.83 -22.92
CA GLN A 355 -5.91 -18.67 -24.04
C GLN A 355 -5.27 -18.89 -25.42
N THR A 356 -3.96 -18.68 -25.58
CA THR A 356 -3.29 -18.82 -26.88
C THR A 356 -3.15 -20.29 -27.30
N PRO A 357 -3.08 -20.60 -28.61
CA PRO A 357 -3.04 -21.98 -29.11
C PRO A 357 -1.90 -22.83 -28.55
N GLU A 358 -0.76 -22.23 -28.22
CA GLU A 358 0.41 -22.95 -27.66
C GLU A 358 0.14 -23.56 -26.28
N TYR A 359 -0.86 -23.06 -25.54
CA TYR A 359 -1.22 -23.56 -24.20
C TYR A 359 -2.36 -24.59 -24.21
N THR A 360 -2.74 -25.11 -25.38
CA THR A 360 -3.86 -26.08 -25.50
C THR A 360 -3.73 -27.27 -24.55
N ARG A 361 -2.51 -27.82 -24.38
CA ARG A 361 -2.27 -28.92 -23.43
C ARG A 361 -2.51 -28.50 -21.98
N LEU A 362 -2.11 -27.30 -21.60
CA LEU A 362 -2.32 -26.79 -20.23
C LEU A 362 -3.79 -26.51 -19.95
N ARG A 363 -4.55 -26.02 -20.95
CA ARG A 363 -6.01 -25.89 -20.84
C ARG A 363 -6.68 -27.23 -20.56
N ILE A 364 -6.30 -28.28 -21.30
CA ILE A 364 -6.83 -29.63 -21.06
C ILE A 364 -6.55 -30.08 -19.62
N TYR A 365 -5.33 -29.88 -19.10
CA TYR A 365 -5.04 -30.21 -17.70
C TYR A 365 -5.87 -29.42 -16.70
N MET A 366 -6.09 -28.12 -16.95
CA MET A 366 -6.93 -27.28 -16.10
C MET A 366 -8.39 -27.75 -16.11
N ASP A 367 -8.93 -28.08 -17.29
CA ASP A 367 -10.28 -28.60 -17.44
C ASP A 367 -10.44 -29.95 -16.74
N ASP A 368 -9.49 -30.88 -16.94
CA ASP A 368 -9.47 -32.18 -16.27
C ASP A 368 -9.39 -32.01 -14.74
N PHE A 369 -8.53 -31.11 -14.25
CA PHE A 369 -8.41 -30.79 -12.84
C PHE A 369 -9.74 -30.30 -12.25
N LYS A 370 -10.42 -29.37 -12.92
CA LYS A 370 -11.71 -28.84 -12.47
C LYS A 370 -12.81 -29.90 -12.47
N ASN A 371 -12.84 -30.74 -13.50
CA ASN A 371 -13.82 -31.81 -13.65
C ASN A 371 -13.54 -33.02 -12.74
N SER A 372 -12.32 -33.17 -12.23
CA SER A 372 -11.92 -34.30 -11.38
C SER A 372 -12.75 -34.40 -10.09
N ILE A 373 -13.33 -33.30 -9.60
CA ILE A 373 -14.23 -33.34 -8.43
C ILE A 373 -15.45 -34.24 -8.68
N SER A 374 -15.98 -34.26 -9.91
CA SER A 374 -17.13 -35.11 -10.24
C SER A 374 -16.82 -36.60 -10.15
N ALA A 375 -15.54 -36.99 -10.21
CA ALA A 375 -15.10 -38.37 -10.03
C ALA A 375 -15.01 -38.78 -8.55
N TYR A 376 -15.12 -37.83 -7.61
CA TYR A 376 -15.02 -38.03 -6.16
C TYR A 376 -16.18 -37.32 -5.43
N PRO A 377 -17.41 -37.88 -5.49
CA PRO A 377 -18.62 -37.27 -4.93
C PRO A 377 -18.63 -37.08 -3.41
#